data_AF-A0A3N6F0E3-F1
#
_entry.id   AF-A0A3N6F0E3-F1
#
_cell.length_a   1.000
_cell.length_b   1.000
_cell.length_c   1.000
_cell.angle_alpha   90.00
_cell.angle_beta   90.00
_cell.angle_gamma   90.00
#
_symmetry.space_group_name_H-M   'P 1'
#
loop_
_entity.id
_entity.type
_entity.pdbx_description
1 polymer ?
#
loop_
_entity_poly.entity_id
_entity_poly.type
_entity_poly.pdbx_seq_one_letter_code
_entity_poly.pdbx_strand_id
1 'polypeptide(L)'
;MDFFLGEITRDHEDIDWFTWADDAGDLARGLLRHGYEPVPGSPPDLQLDFLKNGLESSFTLLDRDRAGRVVVAGGPWAGAPWPEGMLDAGPGRIGGLQCAIVGPRAQIEIKRMTPVWDPSRPRRTKDTEDIARLEAALRAQGETA
;
A
#
# COMPACT_ATOMS: atom_id res chain seq x y z
N MET A 1 -6.35 4.83 -1.04
CA MET A 1 -7.51 5.58 -0.50
C MET A 1 -8.48 6.03 -1.58
N ASP A 2 -8.11 6.92 -2.51
CA ASP A 2 -9.04 7.57 -3.44
C ASP A 2 -9.87 6.60 -4.30
N PHE A 3 -9.28 5.46 -4.71
CA PHE A 3 -10.02 4.40 -5.39
C PHE A 3 -11.15 3.79 -4.56
N PHE A 4 -11.03 3.74 -3.23
CA PHE A 4 -12.14 3.32 -2.38
C PHE A 4 -13.22 4.41 -2.26
N LEU A 5 -12.81 5.67 -2.25
CA LEU A 5 -13.72 6.82 -2.11
C LEU A 5 -14.46 7.16 -3.40
N GLY A 6 -13.92 6.79 -4.56
CA GLY A 6 -14.54 7.09 -5.86
C GLY A 6 -14.11 8.42 -6.48
N GLU A 7 -13.31 9.21 -5.77
CA GLU A 7 -12.92 10.57 -6.15
C GLU A 7 -11.47 10.89 -5.78
N ILE A 8 -10.87 11.84 -6.51
CA ILE A 8 -9.54 12.36 -6.22
C ILE A 8 -9.67 13.37 -5.08
N THR A 9 -9.05 13.10 -3.94
CA THR A 9 -9.21 13.92 -2.73
C THR A 9 -8.15 15.00 -2.56
N ARG A 10 -6.98 14.83 -3.18
CA ARG A 10 -5.84 15.75 -3.19
C ARG A 10 -4.84 15.36 -4.28
N ASP A 11 -3.82 16.19 -4.47
CA ASP A 11 -2.63 15.78 -5.19
C ASP A 11 -1.84 14.73 -4.38
N HIS A 12 -1.32 13.71 -5.05
CA HIS A 12 -0.56 12.62 -4.44
C HIS A 12 0.88 12.66 -4.94
N GLU A 13 1.82 12.71 -4.01
CA GLU A 13 3.26 12.81 -4.26
C GLU A 13 3.86 11.49 -4.75
N ASP A 14 3.19 10.38 -4.43
CA ASP A 14 3.67 9.01 -4.57
C ASP A 14 2.51 8.04 -4.86
N ILE A 15 2.85 6.84 -5.35
CA ILE A 15 1.92 5.71 -5.48
C ILE A 15 2.46 4.52 -4.69
N ASP A 16 1.69 4.10 -3.68
CA ASP A 16 2.01 2.92 -2.88
C ASP A 16 1.34 1.65 -3.46
N TRP A 17 2.15 0.63 -3.71
CA TRP A 17 1.74 -0.69 -4.17
C TRP A 17 2.18 -1.77 -3.19
N PHE A 18 1.43 -2.87 -3.21
CA PHE A 18 1.85 -4.14 -2.62
C PHE A 18 2.01 -5.17 -3.74
N THR A 19 3.08 -5.97 -3.67
CA THR A 19 3.35 -7.03 -4.66
C THR A 19 3.93 -8.25 -3.96
N TRP A 20 3.70 -9.44 -4.50
CA TRP A 20 4.35 -10.65 -4.00
C TRP A 20 5.85 -10.60 -4.27
N ALA A 21 6.65 -11.08 -3.30
CA ALA A 21 8.10 -11.16 -3.43
C ALA A 21 8.52 -12.05 -4.60
N ASP A 22 7.80 -13.14 -4.85
CA ASP A 22 8.06 -14.05 -5.97
C ASP A 22 7.91 -13.36 -7.34
N ASP A 23 7.02 -12.35 -7.44
CA ASP A 23 6.77 -11.60 -8.67
C ASP A 23 7.70 -10.37 -8.82
N ALA A 24 8.44 -10.01 -7.77
CA ALA A 24 9.20 -8.75 -7.69
C ALA A 24 10.22 -8.60 -8.85
N GLY A 25 10.86 -9.71 -9.24
CA GLY A 25 11.82 -9.71 -10.35
C GLY A 25 11.17 -9.47 -11.71
N ASP A 26 10.00 -10.06 -11.96
CA ASP A 26 9.25 -9.86 -13.22
C ASP A 26 8.63 -8.46 -13.29
N LEU A 27 8.07 -7.99 -12.18
CA LEU A 27 7.59 -6.62 -12.01
C LEU A 27 8.69 -5.61 -12.33
N ALA A 28 9.86 -5.72 -11.69
CA ALA A 28 10.98 -4.80 -11.90
C ALA A 28 11.40 -4.76 -13.37
N ARG A 29 11.56 -5.94 -14.02
CA ARG A 29 11.87 -6.01 -15.45
C ARG A 29 10.80 -5.34 -16.31
N GLY A 30 9.51 -5.50 -15.96
CA GLY A 30 8.40 -4.84 -16.62
C GLY A 30 8.46 -3.32 -16.52
N LEU A 31 8.63 -2.80 -15.30
CA LEU A 31 8.73 -1.36 -15.04
C LEU A 31 9.89 -0.73 -15.81
N LEU A 32 11.08 -1.35 -15.81
CA LEU A 32 12.24 -0.88 -16.58
C LEU A 32 11.93 -0.77 -18.08
N ARG A 33 11.24 -1.76 -18.67
CA ARG A 33 10.82 -1.70 -20.09
C ARG A 33 9.83 -0.58 -20.37
N HIS A 34 9.09 -0.13 -19.36
CA HIS A 34 8.13 0.97 -19.46
C HIS A 34 8.72 2.33 -19.05
N GLY A 35 10.05 2.43 -18.95
CA GLY A 35 10.76 3.68 -18.69
C GLY A 35 10.69 4.15 -17.24
N TYR A 36 10.48 3.24 -16.29
CA TYR A 36 10.73 3.51 -14.88
C TYR A 36 12.22 3.37 -14.57
N GLU A 37 12.72 4.18 -13.65
CA GLU A 37 14.10 4.17 -13.17
C GLU A 37 14.12 3.72 -11.71
N PRO A 38 15.01 2.78 -11.31
CA PRO A 38 15.07 2.32 -9.92
C PRO A 38 15.61 3.41 -9.00
N VAL A 39 15.00 3.56 -7.83
CA VAL A 39 15.44 4.47 -6.77
C VAL A 39 16.08 3.64 -5.66
N PRO A 40 17.39 3.83 -5.36
CA PRO A 40 18.04 3.11 -4.28
C PRO A 40 17.64 3.69 -2.91
N GLY A 41 17.51 2.83 -1.89
CA GLY A 41 17.33 3.28 -0.51
C GLY A 41 16.74 2.20 0.38
N SER A 42 15.64 1.60 -0.06
CA SER A 42 14.98 0.51 0.65
C SER A 42 15.74 -0.81 0.52
N PRO A 43 15.73 -1.68 1.56
CA PRO A 43 16.18 -3.06 1.42
C PRO A 43 15.39 -3.76 0.30
N PRO A 44 16.05 -4.36 -0.71
CA PRO A 44 15.38 -4.85 -1.92
C PRO A 44 14.49 -6.08 -1.67
N ASP A 45 14.65 -6.75 -0.53
CA ASP A 45 13.79 -7.83 -0.04
C ASP A 45 12.56 -7.31 0.72
N LEU A 46 12.51 -6.02 1.06
CA LEU A 46 11.40 -5.36 1.73
C LEU A 46 10.57 -4.51 0.76
N GLN A 47 11.22 -3.72 -0.08
CA GLN A 47 10.54 -2.78 -0.96
C GLN A 47 11.39 -2.45 -2.19
N LEU A 48 10.72 -2.26 -3.32
CA LEU A 48 11.31 -1.73 -4.55
C LEU A 48 10.73 -0.35 -4.84
N ASP A 49 11.59 0.63 -5.12
CA ASP A 49 11.18 2.00 -5.41
C ASP A 49 11.57 2.37 -6.85
N PHE A 50 10.66 3.03 -7.55
CA PHE A 50 10.86 3.43 -8.95
C PHE A 50 10.34 4.84 -9.20
N LEU A 51 11.04 5.58 -10.06
CA LEU A 51 10.64 6.91 -10.53
C LEU A 51 10.21 6.84 -11.99
N LYS A 52 9.14 7.55 -12.35
CA LYS A 52 8.78 7.83 -13.74
C LYS A 52 8.19 9.21 -13.88
N ASN A 53 8.76 10.02 -14.78
CA ASN A 53 8.30 11.40 -15.03
C ASN A 53 8.20 12.25 -13.76
N GLY A 54 9.11 12.05 -12.80
CA GLY A 54 9.12 12.77 -11.52
C GLY A 54 8.12 12.27 -10.47
N LEU A 55 7.38 11.19 -10.73
CA LEU A 55 6.48 10.55 -9.78
C LEU A 55 7.06 9.22 -9.28
N GLU A 56 7.08 9.04 -7.96
CA GLU A 56 7.59 7.83 -7.31
C GLU A 56 6.50 6.75 -7.19
N SER A 57 6.89 5.49 -7.36
CA SER A 57 6.07 4.31 -7.10
C SER A 57 6.85 3.35 -6.21
N SER A 58 6.34 3.12 -5.01
CA SER A 58 6.90 2.20 -4.02
C SER A 58 6.13 0.90 -4.03
N PHE A 59 6.85 -0.23 -4.06
CA PHE A 59 6.28 -1.57 -4.09
C PHE A 59 6.75 -2.34 -2.85
N THR A 60 5.94 -2.32 -1.79
CA THR A 60 6.20 -3.10 -0.58
C THR A 60 5.98 -4.59 -0.88
N LEU A 61 6.97 -5.41 -0.53
CA LEU A 61 6.97 -6.84 -0.84
C LEU A 61 6.21 -7.66 0.22
N LEU A 62 5.35 -8.54 -0.28
CA LEU A 62 4.51 -9.45 0.50
C LEU A 62 5.00 -10.88 0.37
N ASP A 63 4.82 -11.64 1.46
CA ASP A 63 4.97 -13.09 1.48
C ASP A 63 3.77 -13.72 2.22
N ARG A 64 3.71 -15.05 2.27
CA ARG A 64 2.73 -15.81 3.04
C ARG A 64 3.42 -16.71 4.05
N ASP A 65 2.94 -16.66 5.28
CA ASP A 65 3.39 -17.62 6.28
C ASP A 65 2.80 -19.02 6.07
N ARG A 66 3.19 -19.99 6.92
CA ARG A 66 2.69 -21.37 6.85
C ARG A 66 1.18 -21.51 7.06
N ALA A 67 0.53 -20.51 7.66
CA ALA A 67 -0.91 -20.47 7.83
C ALA A 67 -1.63 -19.74 6.68
N GLY A 68 -0.88 -19.28 5.67
CA GLY A 68 -1.39 -18.54 4.51
C GLY A 68 -1.63 -17.05 4.77
N ARG A 69 -1.27 -16.54 5.95
CA ARG A 69 -1.45 -15.13 6.32
C ARG A 69 -0.44 -14.28 5.57
N VAL A 70 -0.86 -13.07 5.18
CA VAL A 70 0.00 -12.11 4.49
C VAL A 70 0.99 -11.52 5.49
N VAL A 71 2.27 -11.60 5.18
CA VAL A 71 3.36 -11.12 6.04
C VAL A 71 4.32 -10.23 5.24
N VAL A 72 5.14 -9.46 5.96
CA VAL A 72 6.26 -8.71 5.37
C VAL A 72 7.28 -9.70 4.81
N ALA A 73 7.70 -9.51 3.55
CA ALA A 73 8.57 -10.47 2.86
C ALA A 73 10.02 -10.48 3.37
N GLY A 74 10.58 -9.32 3.71
CA GLY A 74 12.01 -9.18 4.00
C GLY A 74 12.35 -7.99 4.89
N GLY A 75 13.65 -7.76 5.08
CA GLY A 75 14.16 -6.73 5.96
C GLY A 75 13.93 -7.00 7.46
N PRO A 76 14.06 -5.97 8.32
CA PRO A 76 14.01 -6.12 9.78
C PRO A 76 12.69 -6.67 10.35
N TRP A 77 11.63 -6.63 9.55
CA TRP A 77 10.28 -7.03 9.95
C TRP A 77 9.78 -8.29 9.22
N ALA A 78 10.66 -9.02 8.53
CA ALA A 78 10.30 -10.22 7.80
C ALA A 78 9.47 -11.20 8.66
N GLY A 79 8.35 -11.69 8.12
CA GLY A 79 7.41 -12.56 8.81
C GLY A 79 6.43 -11.85 9.77
N ALA A 80 6.54 -10.53 9.97
CA ALA A 80 5.53 -9.78 10.71
C ALA A 80 4.19 -9.76 9.93
N PRO A 81 3.05 -9.96 10.61
CA PRO A 81 1.75 -10.00 9.97
C PRO A 81 1.32 -8.61 9.50
N TRP A 82 0.77 -8.54 8.28
CA TRP A 82 -0.06 -7.43 7.86
C TRP A 82 -1.48 -7.55 8.43
N PRO A 83 -2.30 -6.47 8.40
CA PRO A 83 -3.70 -6.55 8.80
C PRO A 83 -4.45 -7.68 8.13
N GLU A 84 -5.33 -8.32 8.90
CA GLU A 84 -6.17 -9.39 8.39
C GLU A 84 -7.09 -8.89 7.27
N GLY A 85 -7.22 -9.69 6.22
CA GLY A 85 -8.05 -9.37 5.05
C GLY A 85 -7.60 -8.16 4.25
N MET A 86 -6.33 -7.71 4.38
CA MET A 86 -5.85 -6.52 3.67
C MET A 86 -6.04 -6.60 2.14
N LEU A 87 -6.03 -7.81 1.56
CA LEU A 87 -6.17 -8.05 0.12
C LEU A 87 -7.58 -8.53 -0.27
N ASP A 88 -8.51 -8.62 0.68
CA ASP A 88 -9.84 -9.21 0.45
C ASP A 88 -10.87 -8.20 -0.05
N ALA A 89 -10.49 -6.92 -0.13
CA ALA A 89 -11.36 -5.88 -0.65
C ALA A 89 -11.60 -6.05 -2.16
N GLY A 90 -12.83 -5.79 -2.59
CA GLY A 90 -13.15 -5.63 -4.00
C GLY A 90 -12.38 -4.47 -4.64
N PRO A 91 -12.31 -4.41 -5.98
CA PRO A 91 -11.60 -3.34 -6.67
C PRO A 91 -12.25 -1.99 -6.39
N GLY A 92 -11.41 -0.99 -6.14
CA GLY A 92 -11.83 0.40 -6.11
C GLY A 92 -11.98 0.99 -7.51
N ARG A 93 -12.50 2.22 -7.60
CA ARG A 93 -12.74 2.92 -8.86
C ARG A 93 -12.45 4.42 -8.73
N ILE A 94 -11.88 5.03 -9.77
CA ILE A 94 -11.90 6.48 -10.00
C ILE A 94 -12.31 6.70 -11.45
N GLY A 95 -13.45 7.36 -11.67
CA GLY A 95 -14.03 7.48 -13.01
C GLY A 95 -14.18 6.11 -13.71
N GLY A 96 -13.60 5.97 -14.90
CA GLY A 96 -13.61 4.71 -15.65
C GLY A 96 -12.59 3.66 -15.18
N LEU A 97 -11.60 4.04 -14.37
CA LEU A 97 -10.48 3.17 -13.98
C LEU A 97 -10.86 2.32 -12.77
N GLN A 98 -10.54 1.02 -12.83
CA GLN A 98 -10.65 0.10 -11.69
C GLN A 98 -9.27 -0.43 -11.31
N CYS A 99 -9.04 -0.59 -10.01
CA CYS A 99 -7.79 -1.11 -9.49
C CYS A 99 -8.06 -2.01 -8.28
N ALA A 100 -7.27 -3.08 -8.13
CA ALA A 100 -7.20 -3.78 -6.86
C ALA A 100 -6.65 -2.82 -5.79
N ILE A 101 -7.23 -2.86 -4.59
CA ILE A 101 -6.87 -1.96 -3.50
C ILE A 101 -6.62 -2.76 -2.23
N VAL A 102 -5.79 -2.21 -1.35
CA VAL A 102 -5.78 -2.65 0.04
C VAL A 102 -7.12 -2.26 0.68
N GLY A 103 -7.71 -3.15 1.48
CA GLY A 103 -8.98 -2.87 2.14
C GLY A 103 -8.93 -1.61 3.01
N PRO A 104 -10.03 -0.84 3.09
CA PRO A 104 -10.05 0.44 3.81
C PRO A 104 -9.72 0.29 5.31
N ARG A 105 -10.17 -0.81 5.95
CA ARG A 105 -9.82 -1.12 7.35
C ARG A 105 -8.32 -1.36 7.53
N ALA A 106 -7.72 -2.14 6.63
CA ALA A 106 -6.28 -2.36 6.62
C ALA A 106 -5.48 -1.07 6.35
N GLN A 107 -5.94 -0.21 5.42
CA GLN A 107 -5.34 1.11 5.21
C GLN A 107 -5.35 1.97 6.49
N ILE A 108 -6.48 1.98 7.22
CA ILE A 108 -6.59 2.69 8.51
C ILE A 108 -5.61 2.10 9.54
N GLU A 109 -5.58 0.78 9.69
CA GLU A 109 -4.71 0.11 10.63
C GLU A 109 -3.23 0.40 10.35
N ILE A 110 -2.79 0.25 9.09
CA ILE A 110 -1.43 0.57 8.67
C ILE A 110 -1.08 2.00 9.04
N LYS A 111 -1.91 2.98 8.68
CA LYS A 111 -1.67 4.40 9.02
C LYS A 111 -1.64 4.67 10.52
N ARG A 112 -2.42 3.92 11.31
CA ARG A 112 -2.43 4.04 12.77
C ARG A 112 -1.18 3.44 13.40
N MET A 113 -0.77 2.29 12.90
CA MET A 113 0.21 1.43 13.53
C MET A 113 1.63 1.61 13.00
N THR A 114 1.85 2.13 11.78
CA THR A 114 3.21 2.41 11.27
C THR A 114 4.06 3.22 12.28
N PRO A 115 3.57 4.29 12.94
CA PRO A 115 4.36 5.00 13.94
C PRO A 115 4.66 4.19 15.23
N VAL A 116 3.91 3.12 15.48
CA VAL A 116 4.10 2.19 16.61
C VAL A 116 5.08 1.08 16.22
N TRP A 117 4.94 0.53 15.01
CA TRP A 117 5.80 -0.51 14.46
C TRP A 117 7.19 0.02 14.11
N ASP A 118 7.25 1.26 13.61
CA ASP A 118 8.46 1.97 13.24
C ASP A 118 8.41 3.41 13.77
N PRO A 119 8.94 3.65 14.98
CA PRO A 119 8.99 4.99 15.56
C PRO A 119 9.78 6.03 14.75
N SER A 120 10.60 5.61 13.77
CA SER A 120 11.31 6.52 12.87
C SER A 120 10.39 7.16 11.82
N ARG A 121 9.18 6.63 11.65
CA ARG A 121 8.15 7.10 10.72
C ARG A 121 6.98 7.72 11.49
N PRO A 122 7.10 8.97 11.97
CA PRO A 122 6.04 9.62 12.74
C PRO A 122 4.79 9.82 11.90
N ARG A 123 3.63 9.88 12.57
CA ARG A 123 2.34 10.14 11.90
C ARG A 123 2.37 11.49 11.19
N ARG A 124 2.04 11.48 9.89
CA ARG A 124 1.95 12.70 9.08
C ARG A 124 0.53 13.26 9.13
N THR A 125 0.37 14.56 8.90
CA THR A 125 -0.96 15.20 8.83
C THR A 125 -1.86 14.52 7.79
N LYS A 126 -1.30 14.18 6.61
CA LYS A 126 -2.02 13.47 5.55
C LYS A 126 -2.58 12.12 6.01
N ASP A 127 -1.89 11.41 6.91
CA ASP A 127 -2.38 10.12 7.40
C ASP A 127 -3.60 10.26 8.32
N THR A 128 -3.64 11.29 9.18
CA THR A 128 -4.80 11.59 10.03
C THR A 128 -6.03 11.94 9.20
N GLU A 129 -5.82 12.75 8.16
CA GLU A 129 -6.84 13.16 7.20
C GLU A 129 -7.39 12.00 6.37
N ASP A 130 -6.50 11.12 5.91
CA ASP A 130 -6.87 9.92 5.15
C ASP A 130 -7.71 8.97 6.02
N ILE A 131 -7.30 8.75 7.28
CA ILE A 131 -8.05 7.92 8.24
C ILE A 131 -9.47 8.46 8.42
N ALA A 132 -9.63 9.77 8.65
CA ALA A 132 -10.94 10.36 8.87
C ALA A 132 -11.89 10.17 7.68
N ARG A 133 -11.37 10.30 6.44
CA ARG A 133 -12.13 10.07 5.20
C ARG A 133 -12.53 8.61 5.04
N LEU A 134 -11.60 7.68 5.24
CA LEU A 134 -11.85 6.24 5.16
C LEU A 134 -12.92 5.81 6.17
N GLU A 135 -12.84 6.28 7.41
CA GLU A 135 -13.83 5.98 8.44
C GLU A 135 -15.21 6.56 8.13
N ALA A 136 -15.27 7.79 7.59
CA ALA A 136 -16.53 8.39 7.19
C ALA A 136 -17.20 7.60 6.05
N ALA A 137 -16.42 7.18 5.06
CA ALA A 137 -16.90 6.38 3.94
C ALA A 137 -17.39 4.99 4.39
N LEU A 138 -16.64 4.30 5.27
CA LEU A 138 -17.06 3.03 5.85
C LEU A 138 -18.38 3.13 6.61
N ARG A 139 -18.55 4.19 7.42
CA ARG A 139 -19.82 4.46 8.11
C ARG A 139 -20.97 4.70 7.14
N ALA A 140 -20.73 5.43 6.05
CA ALA A 140 -21.74 5.72 5.04
C ALA A 140 -22.17 4.47 4.25
N GLN A 141 -21.27 3.50 4.05
CA GLN A 141 -21.55 2.23 3.36
C GLN A 141 -22.26 1.18 4.24
N GLY A 142 -22.52 1.48 5.51
CA GLY A 142 -23.16 0.54 6.43
C GLY A 142 -22.25 -0.59 6.90
N GLU A 143 -20.96 -0.53 6.59
CA GLU A 143 -19.95 -1.48 7.08
C GLU A 143 -19.48 -1.06 8.48
N THR A 144 -20.34 -1.27 9.49
CA THR A 144 -19.94 -1.12 10.89
C THR A 144 -18.77 -2.05 11.22
N ALA A 145 -17.80 -1.49 11.95
CA ALA A 145 -16.55 -2.11 12.41
C ALA A 145 -16.71 -3.55 12.90
#